data_AF-A0A429IQQ9-F1
#
_entry.id   AF-A0A429IQQ9-F1
#
_cell.length_a   1.000
_cell.length_b   1.000
_cell.length_c   1.000
_cell.angle_alpha   90.00
_cell.angle_beta   90.00
_cell.angle_gamma   90.00
#
_symmetry.space_group_name_H-M   'P 1'
#
loop_
_entity.id
_entity.type
_entity.pdbx_description
1 polymer ?
#
loop_
_entity_poly.entity_id
_entity_poly.type
_entity_poly.pdbx_seq_one_letter_code
_entity_poly.pdbx_strand_id
1 'polypeptide(L)'
;MGQFGVLALATMVIAAEYSTGSIRSTLLWIPVRWRMLLAKCLVLFPVLFVVGVVLTPVGLGTAIVTLGDSAQPVDAGDAVGQALAIGGYLGAVGVIVVGIGAAVRSVAGTLTVGFLLMLVLPMTMQSTSVAFLSKAADYLPGPAGMNLMGVAENNAYGTGTAIALLASWALAANMAGYWVLRTRDA
;
A
#
# COMPACT_ATOMS: atom_id res chain seq x y z
N MET A 1 12.31 -1.09 10.89
CA MET A 1 13.00 0.01 10.15
C MET A 1 13.03 -0.18 8.62
N GLY A 2 12.94 -1.40 8.06
CA GLY A 2 12.88 -1.60 6.60
C GLY A 2 11.62 -1.09 5.90
N GLN A 3 10.51 -0.89 6.62
CA GLN A 3 9.26 -0.35 6.10
C GLN A 3 9.40 1.04 5.46
N PHE A 4 10.38 1.84 5.91
CA PHE A 4 10.58 3.22 5.48
C PHE A 4 11.26 3.31 4.11
N GLY A 5 12.18 2.38 3.81
CA GLY A 5 12.74 2.23 2.46
C GLY A 5 11.69 1.76 1.45
N VAL A 6 10.82 0.83 1.86
CA VAL A 6 9.73 0.31 1.02
C VAL A 6 8.65 1.37 0.77
N LEU A 7 8.27 2.15 1.80
CA LEU A 7 7.35 3.29 1.64
C LEU A 7 7.92 4.35 0.70
N ALA A 8 9.20 4.70 0.83
CA ALA A 8 9.85 5.69 -0.04
C ALA A 8 9.92 5.19 -1.51
N LEU A 9 10.28 3.92 -1.74
CA LEU A 9 10.33 3.33 -3.07
C LEU A 9 8.94 3.18 -3.71
N ALA A 10 7.93 2.73 -2.95
CA ALA A 10 6.56 2.64 -3.42
C ALA A 10 5.99 4.03 -3.80
N THR A 11 6.32 5.05 -2.99
CA THR A 11 5.94 6.44 -3.25
C THR A 11 6.64 6.99 -4.50
N MET A 12 7.91 6.64 -4.74
CA MET A 12 8.67 7.03 -5.94
C MET A 12 8.11 6.39 -7.22
N VAL A 13 7.72 5.11 -7.18
CA VAL A 13 7.09 4.43 -8.32
C VAL A 13 5.75 5.08 -8.69
N ILE A 14 4.95 5.43 -7.70
CA ILE A 14 3.69 6.16 -7.91
C ILE A 14 3.98 7.58 -8.42
N ALA A 15 5.00 8.26 -7.89
CA ALA A 15 5.40 9.58 -8.36
C ALA A 15 5.83 9.57 -9.84
N ALA A 16 6.42 8.48 -10.34
CA ALA A 16 6.81 8.34 -11.74
C ALA A 16 5.62 8.25 -12.73
N GLU A 17 4.49 7.67 -12.33
CA GLU A 17 3.26 7.64 -13.16
C GLU A 17 2.60 9.02 -13.28
N TYR A 18 2.79 9.86 -12.27
CA TYR A 18 2.18 11.18 -12.20
C TYR A 18 3.08 12.29 -12.77
N SER A 19 4.41 12.17 -12.67
CA SER A 19 5.36 13.09 -13.32
C SER A 19 5.29 13.04 -14.85
N THR A 20 4.87 11.88 -15.40
CA THR A 20 4.75 11.63 -16.84
C THR A 20 3.42 12.10 -17.45
N GLY A 21 2.45 12.57 -16.65
CA GLY A 21 1.20 13.17 -17.16
C GLY A 21 0.20 12.18 -17.81
N SER A 22 0.41 10.86 -17.67
CA SER A 22 -0.36 9.79 -18.34
C SER A 22 -1.86 9.74 -18.01
N ILE A 23 -2.29 10.40 -16.94
CA ILE A 23 -3.69 10.45 -16.52
C ILE A 23 -4.56 11.24 -17.51
N ARG A 24 -4.02 12.28 -18.17
CA ARG A 24 -4.80 13.08 -19.13
C ARG A 24 -5.07 12.35 -20.44
N SER A 25 -4.13 11.53 -20.93
CA SER A 25 -4.33 10.77 -22.18
C SER A 25 -5.33 9.63 -22.02
N THR A 26 -5.36 8.99 -20.84
CA THR A 26 -6.26 7.86 -20.56
C THR A 26 -7.73 8.30 -20.38
N LEU A 27 -7.96 9.49 -19.79
CA LEU A 27 -9.31 10.01 -19.52
C LEU A 27 -10.05 10.45 -20.80
N LEU A 28 -9.35 10.71 -21.91
CA LEU A 28 -9.98 11.12 -23.17
C LEU A 28 -10.58 9.97 -23.98
N TRP A 29 -10.24 8.71 -23.67
CA TRP A 29 -10.54 7.55 -24.53
C TRP A 29 -11.54 6.55 -23.94
N ILE A 30 -11.89 6.63 -22.64
CA ILE A 30 -12.76 5.64 -21.98
C ILE A 30 -14.01 6.32 -21.37
N PRO A 31 -15.21 6.21 -21.99
CA PRO A 31 -16.43 6.85 -21.49
C PRO A 31 -16.97 6.24 -20.18
N VAL A 32 -16.57 5.01 -19.84
CA VAL A 32 -17.04 4.28 -18.65
C VAL A 32 -16.02 4.36 -17.51
N ARG A 33 -16.23 5.32 -16.60
CA ARG A 33 -15.27 5.71 -15.55
C ARG A 33 -14.91 4.60 -14.55
N TRP A 34 -15.84 3.70 -14.21
CA TRP A 34 -15.56 2.57 -13.30
C TRP A 34 -14.68 1.49 -13.96
N ARG A 35 -14.85 1.24 -15.26
CA ARG A 35 -14.02 0.29 -16.02
C ARG A 35 -12.58 0.74 -16.08
N MET A 36 -12.35 2.05 -16.19
CA MET A 36 -11.01 2.63 -16.17
C MET A 36 -10.31 2.41 -14.83
N LEU A 37 -11.00 2.64 -13.70
CA LEU A 37 -10.43 2.39 -12.36
C LEU A 37 -10.12 0.90 -12.14
N LEU A 38 -11.06 0.01 -12.48
CA LEU A 38 -10.82 -1.42 -12.33
C LEU A 38 -9.70 -1.93 -13.22
N ALA A 39 -9.62 -1.49 -14.48
CA ALA A 39 -8.54 -1.87 -15.37
C ALA A 39 -7.18 -1.46 -14.79
N LYS A 40 -7.08 -0.23 -14.25
CA LYS A 40 -5.86 0.21 -13.54
C LYS A 40 -5.54 -0.66 -12.34
N CYS A 41 -6.52 -1.00 -11.52
CA CYS A 41 -6.30 -1.87 -10.36
C CYS A 41 -5.83 -3.27 -10.78
N LEU A 42 -6.44 -3.85 -11.81
CA LEU A 42 -6.13 -5.19 -12.32
C LEU A 42 -4.75 -5.28 -12.98
N VAL A 43 -4.23 -4.19 -13.54
CA VAL A 43 -2.87 -4.15 -14.09
C VAL A 43 -1.85 -3.81 -13.01
N LEU A 44 -2.13 -2.80 -12.18
CA LEU A 44 -1.17 -2.30 -11.21
C LEU A 44 -0.93 -3.28 -10.06
N PHE A 45 -1.97 -3.96 -9.57
CA PHE A 45 -1.85 -4.94 -8.49
C PHE A 45 -0.83 -6.04 -8.80
N PRO A 46 -0.95 -6.82 -9.91
CA PRO A 46 -0.01 -7.89 -10.19
C PRO A 46 1.41 -7.36 -10.49
N VAL A 47 1.54 -6.19 -11.12
CA VAL A 47 2.85 -5.57 -11.36
C VAL A 47 3.55 -5.28 -10.03
N LEU A 48 2.88 -4.58 -9.11
CA LEU A 48 3.44 -4.26 -7.80
C LEU A 48 3.64 -5.49 -6.92
N PHE A 49 2.76 -6.49 -7.05
CA PHE A 49 2.90 -7.77 -6.38
C PHE A 49 4.20 -8.48 -6.80
N VAL A 50 4.45 -8.60 -8.10
CA VAL A 50 5.68 -9.20 -8.64
C VAL A 50 6.91 -8.40 -8.20
N VAL A 51 6.84 -7.07 -8.26
CA VAL A 51 7.94 -6.20 -7.78
C VAL A 51 8.25 -6.48 -6.31
N GLY A 52 7.24 -6.59 -5.44
CA GLY A 52 7.45 -6.92 -4.02
C GLY A 52 8.05 -8.29 -3.79
N VAL A 53 7.55 -9.31 -4.49
CA VAL A 53 8.09 -10.67 -4.42
C VAL A 53 9.55 -10.72 -4.85
N VAL A 54 9.93 -10.00 -5.91
CA VAL A 54 11.31 -9.96 -6.43
C VAL A 54 12.25 -9.14 -5.55
N LEU A 55 11.76 -8.08 -4.90
CA LEU A 55 12.57 -7.27 -3.98
C LEU A 55 12.90 -8.00 -2.66
N THR A 56 12.05 -8.94 -2.26
CA THR A 56 12.22 -9.70 -1.00
C THR A 56 13.55 -10.48 -0.94
N PRO A 57 13.93 -11.32 -1.92
CA PRO A 57 15.22 -12.02 -1.90
C PRO A 57 16.42 -11.07 -1.98
N VAL A 58 16.28 -9.92 -2.64
CA VAL A 58 17.32 -8.88 -2.65
C VAL A 58 17.51 -8.34 -1.22
N GLY A 59 16.42 -8.04 -0.52
CA GLY A 59 16.45 -7.61 0.88
C GLY A 59 17.09 -8.65 1.80
N LEU A 60 16.67 -9.91 1.69
CA LEU A 60 17.25 -11.02 2.46
C LEU A 60 18.73 -11.21 2.18
N GLY A 61 19.14 -11.16 0.90
CA GLY A 61 20.55 -11.25 0.51
C GLY A 61 21.39 -10.12 1.11
N THR A 62 20.90 -8.88 1.07
CA THR A 62 21.60 -7.75 1.70
C THR A 62 21.69 -7.88 3.23
N ALA A 63 20.64 -8.40 3.88
CA ALA A 63 20.64 -8.65 5.32
C ALA A 63 21.68 -9.72 5.71
N ILE A 64 21.75 -10.82 4.96
CA ILE A 64 22.73 -11.89 5.21
C ILE A 64 24.17 -11.35 5.04
N VAL A 65 24.43 -10.60 3.98
CA VAL A 65 25.77 -10.02 3.73
C VAL A 65 26.18 -9.02 4.82
N THR A 66 25.24 -8.25 5.35
CA THR A 66 25.53 -7.21 6.35
C THR A 66 25.61 -7.74 7.78
N LEU A 67 24.78 -8.74 8.13
CA LEU A 67 24.76 -9.32 9.48
C LEU A 67 25.73 -10.49 9.65
N GLY A 68 26.18 -11.12 8.57
CA GLY A 68 27.11 -12.26 8.62
C GLY A 68 26.58 -13.38 9.52
N ASP A 69 27.39 -13.84 10.48
CA ASP A 69 27.03 -14.90 11.44
C ASP A 69 25.92 -14.51 12.43
N SER A 70 25.55 -13.22 12.50
CA SER A 70 24.41 -12.77 13.30
C SER A 70 23.08 -12.88 12.54
N ALA A 71 23.10 -13.27 11.25
CA ALA A 71 21.90 -13.50 10.48
C ALA A 71 21.18 -14.75 10.99
N GLN A 72 19.91 -14.59 11.37
CA GLN A 72 19.07 -15.73 11.72
C GLN A 72 18.85 -16.60 10.48
N PRO A 73 18.96 -17.94 10.57
CA PRO A 73 18.62 -18.81 9.46
C PRO A 73 17.13 -18.65 9.13
N VAL A 74 16.85 -18.31 7.87
CA VAL A 74 15.49 -18.18 7.34
C VAL A 74 15.15 -19.45 6.57
N ASP A 75 14.07 -20.14 6.96
CA ASP A 75 13.58 -21.28 6.20
C ASP A 75 13.01 -20.84 4.84
N ALA A 76 13.14 -21.70 3.83
CA ALA A 76 12.65 -21.40 2.49
C ALA A 76 11.13 -21.18 2.48
N GLY A 77 10.37 -21.89 3.33
CA GLY A 77 8.92 -21.70 3.46
C GLY A 77 8.56 -20.31 3.99
N ASP A 78 9.28 -19.86 5.02
CA ASP A 78 9.07 -18.55 5.64
C ASP A 78 9.48 -17.40 4.69
N ALA A 79 10.57 -17.56 3.94
CA ALA A 79 10.99 -16.60 2.93
C ALA A 79 9.93 -16.42 1.82
N VAL A 80 9.31 -17.51 1.37
CA VAL A 80 8.22 -17.46 0.38
C VAL A 80 6.99 -16.78 0.97
N GLY A 81 6.59 -17.14 2.18
CA GLY A 81 5.45 -16.51 2.88
C GLY A 81 5.65 -15.00 3.04
N GLN A 82 6.85 -14.58 3.43
CA GLN A 82 7.22 -13.17 3.56
C GLN A 82 7.21 -12.43 2.22
N ALA A 83 7.71 -13.04 1.14
CA ALA A 83 7.70 -12.45 -0.18
C ALA A 83 6.26 -12.23 -0.70
N LEU A 84 5.38 -13.21 -0.49
CA LEU A 84 3.96 -13.10 -0.84
C LEU A 84 3.25 -12.02 -0.02
N ALA A 85 3.57 -11.89 1.27
CA ALA A 85 3.01 -10.86 2.14
C ALA A 85 3.45 -9.44 1.70
N ILE A 86 4.73 -9.25 1.40
CA ILE A 86 5.29 -7.98 0.91
C ILE A 86 4.69 -7.60 -0.45
N GLY A 87 4.64 -8.55 -1.39
CA GLY A 87 3.99 -8.36 -2.69
C GLY A 87 2.51 -8.02 -2.55
N GLY A 88 1.79 -8.76 -1.71
CA GLY A 88 0.37 -8.52 -1.44
C GLY A 88 0.11 -7.12 -0.87
N TYR A 89 0.93 -6.68 0.06
CA TYR A 89 0.85 -5.34 0.61
C TYR A 89 1.13 -4.26 -0.44
N LEU A 90 2.21 -4.39 -1.23
CA LEU A 90 2.54 -3.43 -2.30
C LEU A 90 1.44 -3.32 -3.35
N GLY A 91 0.88 -4.45 -3.78
CA GLY A 91 -0.28 -4.49 -4.67
C GLY A 91 -1.48 -3.76 -4.08
N ALA A 92 -1.84 -4.06 -2.82
CA ALA A 92 -2.98 -3.43 -2.14
C ALA A 92 -2.79 -1.91 -1.97
N VAL A 93 -1.60 -1.45 -1.60
CA VAL A 93 -1.25 -0.02 -1.49
C VAL A 93 -1.43 0.67 -2.84
N GLY A 94 -0.95 0.07 -3.93
CA GLY A 94 -1.14 0.63 -5.27
C GLY A 94 -2.61 0.83 -5.63
N VAL A 95 -3.46 -0.16 -5.33
CA VAL A 95 -4.91 -0.08 -5.56
C VAL A 95 -5.56 1.01 -4.70
N ILE A 96 -5.17 1.15 -3.43
CA ILE A 96 -5.64 2.23 -2.55
C ILE A 96 -5.27 3.59 -3.15
N VAL A 97 -4.03 3.75 -3.60
CA VAL A 97 -3.53 5.01 -4.14
C VAL A 97 -4.20 5.38 -5.47
N VAL A 98 -4.56 4.40 -6.31
CA VAL A 98 -5.41 4.64 -7.50
C VAL A 98 -6.74 5.26 -7.09
N GLY A 99 -7.39 4.72 -6.05
CA GLY A 99 -8.65 5.26 -5.54
C GLY A 99 -8.51 6.68 -4.97
N ILE A 100 -7.47 6.91 -4.15
CA ILE A 100 -7.16 8.25 -3.60
C ILE A 100 -6.89 9.23 -4.75
N GLY A 101 -6.10 8.83 -5.74
CA GLY A 101 -5.76 9.69 -6.87
C GLY A 101 -6.96 10.06 -7.72
N ALA A 102 -7.89 9.13 -7.90
CA ALA A 102 -9.16 9.39 -8.56
C ALA A 102 -10.02 10.42 -7.78
N ALA A 103 -10.00 10.36 -6.45
CA ALA A 103 -10.72 11.30 -5.60
C ALA A 103 -10.07 12.69 -5.55
N VAL A 104 -8.74 12.75 -5.39
CA VAL A 104 -8.00 14.01 -5.17
C VAL A 104 -7.68 14.73 -6.48
N ARG A 105 -7.55 13.99 -7.60
CA ARG A 105 -7.25 14.52 -8.94
C ARG A 105 -5.95 15.33 -9.04
N SER A 106 -4.98 15.08 -8.16
CA SER A 106 -3.67 15.74 -8.15
C SER A 106 -2.58 14.82 -7.63
N VAL A 107 -1.40 14.86 -8.25
CA VAL A 107 -0.20 14.11 -7.83
C VAL A 107 0.13 14.42 -6.38
N ALA A 108 0.34 15.71 -6.09
CA ALA A 108 0.80 16.19 -4.80
C ALA A 108 -0.23 15.83 -3.73
N GLY A 109 -1.52 16.06 -4.01
CA GLY A 109 -2.58 15.71 -3.08
C GLY A 109 -2.71 14.21 -2.84
N THR A 110 -2.50 13.38 -3.87
CA THR A 110 -2.52 11.92 -3.72
C THR A 110 -1.39 11.44 -2.81
N LEU A 111 -0.18 11.97 -3.02
CA LEU A 111 0.98 11.68 -2.18
C LEU A 111 0.75 12.15 -0.74
N THR A 112 0.27 13.38 -0.54
CA THR A 112 -0.03 13.92 0.78
C THR A 112 -1.06 13.07 1.51
N VAL A 113 -2.18 12.75 0.88
CA VAL A 113 -3.25 11.95 1.50
C VAL A 113 -2.78 10.52 1.79
N GLY A 114 -2.08 9.89 0.84
CA GLY A 114 -1.53 8.55 1.04
C GLY A 114 -0.55 8.50 2.20
N PHE A 115 0.36 9.47 2.28
CA PHE A 115 1.34 9.59 3.36
C PHE A 115 0.67 9.84 4.72
N LEU A 116 -0.31 10.76 4.77
CA LEU A 116 -1.06 11.04 5.99
C LEU A 116 -1.80 9.80 6.47
N LEU A 117 -2.53 9.12 5.58
CA LEU A 117 -3.35 7.96 5.90
C LEU A 117 -2.52 6.77 6.38
N MET A 118 -1.38 6.50 5.73
CA MET A 118 -0.59 5.30 6.02
C MET A 118 0.42 5.48 7.15
N LEU A 119 0.86 6.71 7.44
CA LEU A 119 1.95 6.95 8.38
C LEU A 119 1.60 7.95 9.48
N VAL A 120 1.23 9.17 9.11
CA VAL A 120 1.04 10.25 10.10
C VAL A 120 -0.16 9.97 11.00
N LEU A 121 -1.28 9.56 10.41
CA LEU A 121 -2.51 9.27 11.12
C LEU A 121 -2.35 8.11 12.12
N PRO A 122 -1.80 6.93 11.77
CA PRO A 122 -1.55 5.89 12.76
C PRO A 122 -0.57 6.31 13.85
N MET A 123 0.52 7.02 13.51
CA MET A 123 1.49 7.48 14.51
C MET A 123 0.88 8.44 15.53
N THR A 124 0.10 9.41 15.07
CA THR A 124 -0.58 10.39 15.96
C THR A 124 -1.64 9.73 16.83
N MET A 125 -2.36 8.73 16.32
CA MET A 125 -3.36 7.98 17.10
C MET A 125 -2.70 7.08 18.16
N GLN A 126 -1.56 6.45 17.84
CA GLN A 126 -0.82 5.62 18.78
C GLN A 126 -0.11 6.45 19.86
N SER A 127 0.32 7.68 19.57
CA SER A 127 0.92 8.59 20.56
C SER A 127 -0.09 9.20 21.53
N THR A 128 -1.39 9.01 21.30
CA THR A 128 -2.46 9.58 22.12
C THR A 128 -2.76 8.69 23.33
N SER A 129 -3.07 9.28 24.49
CA SER A 129 -3.42 8.55 25.73
C SER A 129 -4.82 7.92 25.72
N VAL A 130 -5.60 8.13 24.67
CA VAL A 130 -6.96 7.62 24.51
C VAL A 130 -6.91 6.21 23.92
N ALA A 131 -7.21 5.22 24.75
CA ALA A 131 -7.11 3.79 24.38
C ALA A 131 -7.92 3.41 23.12
N PHE A 132 -9.07 4.06 22.89
CA PHE A 132 -9.87 3.82 21.69
C PHE A 132 -9.17 4.26 20.40
N LEU A 133 -8.52 5.44 20.39
CA LEU A 133 -7.76 5.94 19.24
C LEU A 133 -6.53 5.05 18.98
N SER A 134 -5.80 4.71 20.04
CA SER A 134 -4.64 3.83 19.93
C SER A 134 -5.01 2.48 19.30
N LYS A 135 -6.11 1.84 19.72
CA LYS A 135 -6.62 0.61 19.09
C LYS A 135 -7.11 0.80 17.66
N ALA A 136 -7.77 1.92 17.37
CA ALA A 136 -8.26 2.21 16.03
C ALA A 136 -7.11 2.38 15.02
N ALA A 137 -5.93 2.82 15.48
CA ALA A 137 -4.75 2.97 14.64
C ALA A 137 -4.32 1.65 13.99
N ASP A 138 -4.48 0.52 14.70
CA ASP A 138 -4.08 -0.80 14.21
C ASP A 138 -4.90 -1.26 12.99
N TYR A 139 -6.08 -0.67 12.77
CA TYR A 139 -6.96 -0.99 11.63
C TYR A 139 -6.70 -0.13 10.39
N LEU A 140 -5.72 0.77 10.46
CA LEU A 140 -5.34 1.61 9.33
C LEU A 140 -4.45 0.83 8.34
N PRO A 141 -4.40 1.25 7.06
CA PRO A 141 -3.70 0.50 6.02
C PRO A 141 -2.21 0.27 6.31
N GLY A 142 -1.53 1.24 6.93
CA GLY A 142 -0.12 1.13 7.28
C GLY A 142 0.14 0.02 8.30
N PRO A 143 -0.43 0.11 9.52
CA PRO A 143 -0.32 -0.96 10.53
C PRO A 143 -0.86 -2.32 10.08
N ALA A 144 -1.91 -2.35 9.24
CA ALA A 144 -2.40 -3.59 8.64
C ALA A 144 -1.37 -4.25 7.72
N GLY A 145 -0.67 -3.46 6.90
CA GLY A 145 0.46 -3.95 6.11
C GLY A 145 1.60 -4.49 6.95
N MET A 146 1.93 -3.80 8.04
CA MET A 146 2.96 -4.24 8.98
C MET A 146 2.61 -5.59 9.64
N ASN A 147 1.35 -5.77 10.01
CA ASN A 147 0.85 -7.06 10.54
C ASN A 147 0.91 -8.16 9.47
N LEU A 148 0.50 -7.87 8.23
CA LEU A 148 0.57 -8.82 7.11
C LEU A 148 2.01 -9.29 6.86
N MET A 149 2.98 -8.37 6.89
CA MET A 149 4.40 -8.66 6.67
C MET A 149 5.10 -9.27 7.91
N GLY A 150 4.38 -9.48 9.02
CA GLY A 150 4.93 -10.07 10.25
C GLY A 150 5.93 -9.16 10.98
N VAL A 151 5.89 -7.85 10.75
CA VAL A 151 6.83 -6.86 11.30
C VAL A 151 6.15 -5.83 12.20
N ALA A 152 4.88 -6.05 12.56
CA ALA A 152 4.18 -5.22 13.53
C ALA A 152 4.71 -5.46 14.95
N GLU A 153 4.84 -4.37 15.72
CA GLU A 153 5.23 -4.43 17.14
C GLU A 153 4.14 -5.07 18.01
N ASN A 154 2.88 -4.84 17.66
CA ASN A 154 1.72 -5.46 18.27
C ASN A 154 0.97 -6.27 17.22
N ASN A 155 0.97 -7.61 17.36
CA ASN A 155 0.14 -8.50 16.56
C ASN A 155 -1.32 -8.41 17.02
N ALA A 156 -1.98 -7.31 16.66
CA ALA A 156 -3.35 -7.02 17.08
C ALA A 156 -4.37 -8.03 16.51
N TYR A 157 -4.07 -8.63 15.35
CA TYR A 157 -4.91 -9.60 14.66
C TYR A 157 -4.11 -10.48 13.70
N GLY A 158 -4.70 -11.57 13.23
CA GLY A 158 -4.06 -12.52 12.31
C GLY A 158 -4.00 -12.05 10.85
N THR A 159 -3.20 -12.75 10.04
CA THR A 159 -2.94 -12.46 8.62
C THR A 159 -4.22 -12.34 7.78
N GLY A 160 -5.23 -13.19 8.01
CA GLY A 160 -6.50 -13.12 7.29
C GLY A 160 -7.25 -11.81 7.52
N THR A 161 -7.23 -11.30 8.75
CA THR A 161 -7.85 -10.02 9.09
C THR A 161 -7.08 -8.86 8.45
N ALA A 162 -5.75 -8.92 8.42
CA ALA A 162 -4.93 -7.92 7.74
C ALA A 162 -5.27 -7.81 6.25
N ILE A 163 -5.42 -8.95 5.56
CA ILE A 163 -5.83 -9.01 4.16
C ILE A 163 -7.22 -8.40 3.97
N ALA A 164 -8.19 -8.78 4.81
CA ALA A 164 -9.55 -8.27 4.75
C ALA A 164 -9.59 -6.74 4.96
N LEU A 165 -8.80 -6.21 5.88
CA LEU A 165 -8.69 -4.77 6.13
C LEU A 165 -8.10 -4.02 4.93
N LEU A 166 -7.00 -4.51 4.38
CA LEU A 166 -6.38 -3.89 3.20
C LEU A 166 -7.34 -3.92 1.99
N ALA A 167 -8.05 -5.04 1.79
CA ALA A 167 -9.06 -5.15 0.75
C ALA A 167 -10.23 -4.17 0.97
N SER A 168 -10.67 -4.01 2.23
CA SER A 168 -11.74 -3.07 2.59
C SER A 168 -11.32 -1.62 2.32
N TRP A 169 -10.09 -1.24 2.67
CA TRP A 169 -9.54 0.08 2.38
C TRP A 169 -9.36 0.34 0.89
N ALA A 170 -8.89 -0.67 0.14
CA ALA A 170 -8.79 -0.61 -1.32
C ALA A 170 -10.16 -0.37 -1.97
N LEU A 171 -11.18 -1.08 -1.52
CA LEU A 171 -12.56 -0.90 -1.98
C LEU A 171 -13.08 0.50 -1.60
N ALA A 172 -12.90 0.93 -0.36
CA ALA A 172 -13.35 2.24 0.12
C ALA A 172 -12.72 3.39 -0.67
N ALA A 173 -11.40 3.34 -0.91
CA ALA A 173 -10.69 4.36 -1.69
C ALA A 173 -11.18 4.42 -3.14
N ASN A 174 -11.40 3.26 -3.78
CA ASN A 174 -11.88 3.20 -5.16
C ASN A 174 -13.36 3.63 -5.28
N MET A 175 -14.20 3.31 -4.28
CA MET A 175 -15.55 3.82 -4.20
C MET A 175 -15.56 5.35 -4.06
N ALA A 176 -14.76 5.90 -3.13
CA ALA A 176 -14.63 7.35 -2.96
C ALA A 176 -14.18 8.03 -4.27
N GLY A 177 -13.15 7.48 -4.92
CA GLY A 177 -12.67 7.95 -6.23
C GLY A 177 -13.74 7.92 -7.31
N TYR A 178 -14.49 6.81 -7.42
CA TYR A 178 -15.60 6.68 -8.35
C TYR A 178 -16.70 7.72 -8.09
N TRP A 179 -17.09 7.92 -6.84
CA TRP A 179 -18.14 8.89 -6.45
C TRP A 179 -17.74 10.33 -6.80
N VAL A 180 -16.49 10.72 -6.54
CA VAL A 180 -15.99 12.05 -6.91
C VAL A 180 -15.91 12.21 -8.43
N LEU A 181 -15.51 11.17 -9.17
CA LEU A 181 -15.52 11.19 -10.63
C LEU A 181 -16.93 11.31 -11.21
N ARG A 182 -17.92 10.66 -10.60
CA ARG A 182 -19.33 10.71 -11.05
C ARG A 182 -19.98 12.06 -10.78
N THR A 183 -19.69 12.69 -9.64
CA THR A 183 -20.39 13.91 -9.20
C THR A 183 -19.82 15.20 -9.76
N ARG A 184 -18.51 15.24 -10.07
CA ARG A 184 -17.85 16.46 -10.55
C ARG A 184 -17.62 16.51 -12.07
N ASP A 185 -17.85 15.40 -12.77
CA ASP A 185 -17.77 15.36 -14.25
C ASP A 185 -19.15 15.10 -14.89
N ALA A 186 -20.22 15.37 -14.15
CA ALA A 186 -21.60 15.46 -14.62
C ALA A 186 -21.99 16.93 -14.78
#